data_AF-X0W784-F1
#
_entry.id   AF-X0W784-F1
#
_cell.length_a   1.000
_cell.length_b   1.000
_cell.length_c   1.000
_cell.angle_alpha   90.00
_cell.angle_beta   90.00
_cell.angle_gamma   90.00
#
_symmetry.space_group_name_H-M   'P 1'
#
loop_
_entity.id
_entity.type
_entity.pdbx_description
1 polymer ?
#
loop_
_entity_poly.entity_id
_entity_poly.type
_entity_poly.pdbx_seq_one_letter_code
_entity_poly.pdbx_strand_id
1 'polypeptide(L)'
;DVRNSFMKAVCQTVQFYFKKVLHFSGSHNLINPKEVEYFKMAGGFNNDWDLTLAVVLFYLMKARKDNLKDVDELRDKKPDIKIFTTKVLPFGGGLSKTLDLLEKEDGHSKEWILNLWDKDLITKIFKEIYTGEEYCFEINGFHPSLIKSEGLIKHEKVIINKNKKEFLQNFSVGILTGRTKGEAIVALKKLNWSDIISEENLITVDDGLEKPNPQGLIKLSENLKTRLGLYVGDIWDDLHTVKNFNKVVKKVNFLS
;
A
#
# COMPACT_ATOMS: atom_id res chain seq x y z
N ASP A 1 -6.66 -8.55 -7.72
CA ASP A 1 -6.72 -8.50 -6.25
C ASP A 1 -5.31 -8.61 -5.69
N VAL A 2 -4.91 -7.54 -5.01
CA VAL A 2 -3.57 -7.32 -4.45
C VAL A 2 -3.50 -7.53 -2.95
N ARG A 3 -4.65 -7.65 -2.27
CA ARG A 3 -4.76 -7.49 -0.82
C ARG A 3 -3.85 -8.47 -0.09
N ASN A 4 -3.85 -9.73 -0.52
CA ASN A 4 -3.00 -10.76 0.08
C ASN A 4 -1.50 -10.50 -0.13
N SER A 5 -1.11 -10.03 -1.31
CA SER A 5 0.30 -9.74 -1.62
C SER A 5 0.84 -8.60 -0.76
N PHE A 6 0.08 -7.51 -0.61
CA PHE A 6 0.48 -6.39 0.24
C PHE A 6 0.51 -6.76 1.73
N MET A 7 -0.52 -7.44 2.24
CA MET A 7 -0.52 -7.88 3.65
C MET A 7 0.65 -8.82 3.96
N LYS A 8 0.99 -9.72 3.04
CA LYS A 8 2.17 -10.58 3.16
C LYS A 8 3.47 -9.79 3.11
N ALA A 9 3.58 -8.77 2.24
CA ALA A 9 4.75 -7.90 2.16
C ALA A 9 4.98 -7.20 3.50
N VAL A 10 3.95 -6.57 4.09
CA VAL A 10 4.02 -5.96 5.43
C VAL A 10 4.57 -6.95 6.46
N CYS A 11 3.99 -8.16 6.53
CA CYS A 11 4.40 -9.16 7.50
C CYS A 11 5.86 -9.60 7.32
N GLN A 12 6.27 -9.87 6.07
CA GLN A 12 7.63 -10.30 5.76
C GLN A 12 8.64 -9.18 6.01
N THR A 13 8.32 -7.92 5.69
CA THR A 13 9.19 -6.78 5.97
C THR A 13 9.41 -6.59 7.45
N VAL A 14 8.35 -6.57 8.26
CA VAL A 14 8.46 -6.42 9.72
C VAL A 14 9.30 -7.56 10.29
N GLN A 15 9.01 -8.80 9.91
CA GLN A 15 9.77 -9.95 10.39
C GLN A 15 11.25 -9.88 9.97
N PHE A 16 11.53 -9.60 8.71
CA PHE A 16 12.90 -9.50 8.19
C PHE A 16 13.67 -8.38 8.89
N TYR A 17 13.06 -7.21 9.07
CA TYR A 17 13.72 -6.07 9.70
C TYR A 17 14.14 -6.40 11.13
N PHE A 18 13.22 -6.88 11.97
CA PHE A 18 13.56 -7.23 13.35
C PHE A 18 14.55 -8.39 13.45
N LYS A 19 14.42 -9.42 12.61
CA LYS A 19 15.27 -10.63 12.68
C LYS A 19 16.65 -10.46 12.06
N LYS A 20 16.72 -9.86 10.89
CA LYS A 20 17.92 -9.83 10.04
C LYS A 20 18.67 -8.51 10.13
N VAL A 21 17.97 -7.40 10.31
CA VAL A 21 18.60 -6.08 10.44
C VAL A 21 18.89 -5.77 11.91
N LEU A 22 17.92 -5.96 12.81
CA LEU A 22 18.08 -5.62 14.23
C LEU A 22 18.57 -6.79 15.10
N HIS A 23 18.62 -8.01 14.55
CA HIS A 23 19.09 -9.24 15.22
C HIS A 23 18.30 -9.64 16.48
N PHE A 24 16.98 -9.43 16.50
CA PHE A 24 16.12 -9.86 17.61
C PHE A 24 15.93 -11.39 17.61
N SER A 25 15.93 -12.02 18.78
CA SER A 25 15.73 -13.46 18.98
C SER A 25 14.25 -13.87 18.84
N GLY A 26 13.93 -15.16 19.04
CA GLY A 26 12.57 -15.72 18.95
C GLY A 26 12.32 -16.53 17.67
N SER A 27 11.08 -16.90 17.39
CA SER A 27 10.74 -17.74 16.22
C SER A 27 9.41 -17.41 15.55
N HIS A 28 8.49 -16.78 16.27
CA HIS A 28 7.18 -16.41 15.78
C HIS A 28 7.21 -15.15 14.91
N ASN A 29 6.14 -14.97 14.15
CA ASN A 29 5.93 -13.77 13.36
C ASN A 29 5.40 -12.64 14.25
N LEU A 30 6.05 -11.48 14.22
CA LEU A 30 5.59 -10.30 14.97
C LEU A 30 4.18 -9.87 14.58
N ILE A 31 3.82 -10.00 13.31
CA ILE A 31 2.52 -9.59 12.79
C ILE A 31 1.98 -10.62 11.81
N ASN A 32 0.66 -10.77 11.78
CA ASN A 32 -0.05 -11.60 10.79
C ASN A 32 -1.01 -10.77 9.92
N PRO A 33 -1.52 -11.30 8.79
CA PRO A 33 -2.38 -10.54 7.88
C PRO A 33 -3.63 -9.92 8.51
N LYS A 34 -4.27 -10.61 9.47
CA LYS A 34 -5.45 -10.08 10.17
C LYS A 34 -5.11 -8.87 11.04
N GLU A 35 -3.88 -8.83 11.57
CA GLU A 35 -3.39 -7.68 12.34
C GLU A 35 -3.04 -6.49 11.42
N VAL A 36 -2.61 -6.75 10.19
CA VAL A 36 -2.44 -5.70 9.16
C VAL A 36 -3.77 -5.04 8.81
N GLU A 37 -4.87 -5.80 8.77
CA GLU A 37 -6.21 -5.24 8.55
C GLU A 37 -6.61 -4.22 9.61
N TYR A 38 -6.21 -4.40 10.88
CA TYR A 38 -6.51 -3.41 11.91
C TYR A 38 -5.86 -2.05 11.64
N PHE A 39 -4.63 -2.04 11.11
CA PHE A 39 -3.99 -0.80 10.66
C PHE A 39 -4.72 -0.19 9.46
N LYS A 40 -5.11 -1.01 8.47
CA LYS A 40 -5.90 -0.53 7.32
C LYS A 40 -7.24 0.07 7.75
N MET A 41 -7.91 -0.54 8.73
CA MET A 41 -9.17 -0.04 9.29
C MET A 41 -8.99 1.24 10.10
N ALA A 42 -7.84 1.43 10.77
CA ALA A 42 -7.55 2.66 11.49
C ALA A 42 -7.42 3.87 10.52
N GLY A 43 -7.02 3.62 9.27
CA GLY A 43 -6.97 4.64 8.21
C GLY A 43 -5.83 5.67 8.37
N GLY A 44 -5.68 6.52 7.36
CA GLY A 44 -4.66 7.60 7.33
C GLY A 44 -3.27 7.18 6.82
N PHE A 45 -3.13 5.95 6.31
CA PHE A 45 -1.91 5.50 5.64
C PHE A 45 -2.03 5.75 4.15
N ASN A 46 -1.08 6.49 3.55
CA ASN A 46 -1.12 6.79 2.13
C ASN A 46 -0.82 5.54 1.28
N ASN A 47 -0.02 4.62 1.81
CA ASN A 47 0.44 3.41 1.13
C ASN A 47 0.83 2.32 2.14
N ASP A 48 1.16 1.12 1.67
CA ASP A 48 1.48 -0.02 2.52
C ASP A 48 2.90 0.05 3.15
N TRP A 49 3.83 0.87 2.61
CA TRP A 49 5.11 1.10 3.26
C TRP A 49 4.99 2.06 4.46
N ASP A 50 4.14 3.09 4.42
CA ASP A 50 3.81 3.95 5.57
C ASP A 50 3.18 3.13 6.70
N LEU A 51 2.29 2.19 6.35
CA LEU A 51 1.73 1.24 7.31
C LEU A 51 2.83 0.38 7.94
N THR A 52 3.73 -0.15 7.11
CA THR A 52 4.86 -0.96 7.58
C THR A 52 5.77 -0.18 8.52
N LEU A 53 6.08 1.07 8.19
CA LEU A 53 6.84 1.99 9.03
C LEU A 53 6.19 2.18 10.40
N ALA A 54 4.86 2.36 10.45
CA ALA A 54 4.12 2.48 11.71
C ALA A 54 4.12 1.19 12.53
N VAL A 55 4.01 0.02 11.89
CA VAL A 55 4.11 -1.28 12.58
C VAL A 55 5.50 -1.46 13.19
N VAL A 56 6.57 -1.15 12.46
CA VAL A 56 7.93 -1.23 13.00
C VAL A 56 8.10 -0.26 14.16
N LEU A 57 7.64 0.98 14.01
CA LEU A 57 7.72 2.00 15.06
C LEU A 57 6.97 1.57 16.33
N PHE A 58 5.77 0.99 16.18
CA PHE A 58 5.00 0.40 17.28
C PHE A 58 5.81 -0.64 18.06
N TYR A 59 6.45 -1.58 17.37
CA TYR A 59 7.25 -2.61 18.04
C TYR A 59 8.56 -2.08 18.62
N LEU A 60 9.19 -1.06 18.03
CA LEU A 60 10.38 -0.41 18.59
C LEU A 60 10.05 0.36 19.89
N MET A 61 8.95 1.12 19.91
CA MET A 61 8.47 1.78 21.14
C MET A 61 8.23 0.76 22.25
N LYS A 62 7.60 -0.36 21.92
CA LYS A 62 7.33 -1.46 22.85
C LYS A 62 8.62 -2.14 23.35
N ALA A 63 9.56 -2.41 22.44
CA ALA A 63 10.87 -2.97 22.77
C ALA A 63 11.66 -2.08 23.72
N ARG A 64 11.64 -0.76 23.48
CA ARG A 64 12.31 0.21 24.34
C ARG A 64 11.69 0.25 25.74
N LYS A 65 10.37 0.35 25.80
CA LYS A 65 9.61 0.48 27.05
C LYS A 65 9.81 -0.72 27.99
N ASP A 66 9.80 -1.93 27.44
CA ASP A 66 9.89 -3.17 28.23
C ASP A 66 11.30 -3.81 28.19
N ASN A 67 12.28 -3.15 27.57
CA ASN A 67 13.65 -3.64 27.37
C ASN A 67 13.73 -5.05 26.75
N LEU A 68 12.95 -5.27 25.69
CA LEU A 68 12.81 -6.57 25.02
C LEU A 68 13.63 -6.62 23.73
N LYS A 69 14.25 -7.77 23.47
CA LYS A 69 14.95 -8.09 22.20
C LYS A 69 14.55 -9.44 21.61
N ASP A 70 13.48 -10.03 22.13
CA ASP A 70 12.88 -11.26 21.62
C ASP A 70 11.55 -10.95 20.93
N VAL A 71 11.35 -11.44 19.70
CA VAL A 71 10.12 -11.16 18.96
C VAL A 71 8.89 -11.89 19.51
N ASP A 72 9.07 -13.02 20.19
CA ASP A 72 7.99 -13.80 20.76
C ASP A 72 7.45 -13.05 22.00
N GLU A 73 8.35 -12.56 22.85
CA GLU A 73 7.98 -11.71 23.99
C GLU A 73 7.34 -10.39 23.57
N LEU A 74 7.88 -9.75 22.52
CA LEU A 74 7.29 -8.53 21.94
C LEU A 74 5.89 -8.75 21.41
N ARG A 75 5.62 -9.91 20.83
CA ARG A 75 4.28 -10.24 20.33
C ARG A 75 3.29 -10.38 21.48
N ASP A 76 3.66 -11.10 22.54
CA ASP A 76 2.74 -11.48 23.62
C ASP A 76 2.44 -10.34 24.60
N LYS A 77 3.37 -9.40 24.77
CA LYS A 77 3.22 -8.27 25.69
C LYS A 77 2.07 -7.34 25.26
N LYS A 78 1.44 -6.61 26.19
CA LYS A 78 0.42 -5.59 25.88
C LYS A 78 1.05 -4.19 25.73
N PRO A 79 0.45 -3.29 24.92
CA PRO A 79 -0.72 -3.50 24.07
C PRO A 79 -0.40 -4.40 22.87
N ASP A 80 -1.42 -5.12 22.39
CA ASP A 80 -1.37 -5.78 21.08
C ASP A 80 -1.76 -4.80 19.97
N ILE A 81 -1.59 -5.20 18.71
CA ILE A 81 -1.90 -4.36 17.54
C ILE A 81 -3.36 -3.90 17.54
N LYS A 82 -4.30 -4.76 17.92
CA LYS A 82 -5.73 -4.40 17.92
C LYS A 82 -5.99 -3.28 18.92
N ILE A 83 -5.47 -3.40 20.14
CA ILE A 83 -5.60 -2.36 21.18
C ILE A 83 -4.92 -1.07 20.71
N PHE A 84 -3.71 -1.17 20.15
CA PHE A 84 -2.99 -0.02 19.63
C PHE A 84 -3.80 0.74 18.57
N THR A 85 -4.22 0.05 17.52
CA THR A 85 -4.95 0.64 16.38
C THR A 85 -6.35 1.13 16.70
N THR A 86 -7.03 0.57 17.71
CA THR A 86 -8.42 0.93 18.06
C THR A 86 -8.55 1.87 19.24
N LYS A 87 -7.56 1.95 20.14
CA LYS A 87 -7.63 2.75 21.37
C LYS A 87 -6.53 3.80 21.50
N VAL A 88 -5.38 3.58 20.87
CA VAL A 88 -4.21 4.46 21.03
C VAL A 88 -4.04 5.35 19.81
N LEU A 89 -4.12 4.77 18.61
CA LEU A 89 -4.00 5.51 17.37
C LEU A 89 -5.34 6.21 17.05
N PRO A 90 -5.36 7.55 16.90
CA PRO A 90 -6.55 8.26 16.44
C PRO A 90 -6.97 7.80 15.05
N PHE A 91 -8.28 7.65 14.83
CA PHE A 91 -8.85 7.26 13.55
C PHE A 91 -8.46 8.25 12.44
N GLY A 92 -8.06 7.74 11.27
CA GLY A 92 -7.56 8.52 10.13
C GLY A 92 -6.16 9.11 10.34
N GLY A 93 -5.48 8.78 11.44
CA GLY A 93 -4.21 9.40 11.82
C GLY A 93 -2.95 8.82 11.15
N GLY A 94 -3.01 7.56 10.72
CA GLY A 94 -1.92 6.88 10.02
C GLY A 94 -0.53 6.97 10.66
N LEU A 95 0.48 7.11 9.80
CA LEU A 95 1.88 7.22 10.22
C LEU A 95 2.14 8.52 10.98
N SER A 96 1.51 9.63 10.60
CA SER A 96 1.67 10.93 11.28
C SER A 96 1.27 10.85 12.75
N LYS A 97 0.13 10.24 13.08
CA LYS A 97 -0.26 10.07 14.49
C LYS A 97 0.56 9.03 15.24
N THR A 98 1.19 8.10 14.54
CA THR A 98 2.18 7.19 15.17
C THR A 98 3.44 7.96 15.56
N LEU A 99 3.89 8.89 14.72
CA LEU A 99 5.00 9.81 15.03
C LEU A 99 4.68 10.73 16.20
N ASP A 100 3.46 11.28 16.28
CA ASP A 100 3.03 12.10 17.43
C ASP A 100 3.13 11.34 18.77
N LEU A 101 3.05 10.00 18.77
CA LEU A 101 3.26 9.20 19.98
C LEU A 101 4.74 9.09 20.34
N LEU A 102 5.61 8.90 19.35
CA LEU A 102 7.06 8.90 19.54
C LEU A 102 7.54 10.25 20.11
N GLU A 103 6.95 11.37 19.69
CA GLU A 103 7.27 12.71 20.20
C GLU A 103 6.96 12.88 21.71
N LYS A 104 6.17 11.99 22.31
CA LYS A 104 5.86 12.00 23.75
C LYS A 104 6.82 11.17 24.59
N GLU A 105 7.69 10.38 23.97
CA GLU A 105 8.72 9.60 24.67
C GLU A 105 9.81 10.52 25.23
N ASP A 106 10.51 10.07 26.27
CA ASP A 106 11.66 10.79 26.80
C ASP A 106 12.79 10.87 25.75
N GLY A 107 13.65 11.89 25.86
CA GLY A 107 14.68 12.17 24.85
C GLY A 107 15.62 10.99 24.58
N HIS A 108 15.98 10.21 25.60
CA HIS A 108 16.86 9.05 25.44
C HIS A 108 16.15 7.89 24.74
N SER A 109 14.90 7.61 25.11
CA SER A 109 14.10 6.58 24.45
C SER A 109 13.80 6.94 23.00
N LYS A 110 13.45 8.19 22.73
CA LYS A 110 13.22 8.69 21.37
C LYS A 110 14.45 8.54 20.49
N GLU A 111 15.62 8.97 20.96
CA GLU A 111 16.88 8.85 20.23
C GLU A 111 17.21 7.39 19.93
N TRP A 112 17.05 6.49 20.90
CA TRP A 112 17.25 5.06 20.70
C TRP A 112 16.33 4.49 19.61
N ILE A 113 15.04 4.86 19.64
CA ILE A 113 14.06 4.39 18.66
C ILE A 113 14.39 4.91 17.26
N LEU A 114 14.69 6.20 17.12
CA LEU A 114 15.02 6.82 15.83
C LEU A 114 16.29 6.22 15.22
N ASN A 115 17.30 5.91 16.03
CA ASN A 115 18.53 5.27 15.56
C ASN A 115 18.30 3.85 15.01
N LEU A 116 17.22 3.18 15.41
CA LEU A 116 16.85 1.85 14.92
C LEU A 116 15.74 1.86 13.87
N TRP A 117 15.13 3.00 13.60
CA TRP A 117 14.00 3.13 12.69
C TRP A 117 14.42 3.74 11.35
N ASP A 118 15.20 2.97 10.59
CA ASP A 118 15.66 3.34 9.25
C ASP A 118 14.53 3.23 8.24
N LYS A 119 13.88 4.36 7.97
CA LYS A 119 12.70 4.44 7.11
C LYS A 119 13.00 3.99 5.68
N ASP A 120 14.16 4.39 5.16
CA ASP A 120 14.55 4.11 3.78
C ASP A 120 14.85 2.63 3.61
N LEU A 121 15.52 2.01 4.59
CA LEU A 121 15.78 0.58 4.59
C LEU A 121 14.49 -0.24 4.74
N ILE A 122 13.59 0.12 5.65
CA ILE A 122 12.29 -0.56 5.81
C ILE A 122 11.49 -0.50 4.50
N THR A 123 11.43 0.68 3.89
CA THR A 123 10.73 0.89 2.61
C THR A 123 11.37 0.10 1.47
N LYS A 124 12.71 0.07 1.42
CA LYS A 124 13.46 -0.73 0.45
C LYS A 124 13.19 -2.21 0.60
N ILE A 125 13.24 -2.75 1.83
CA ILE A 125 12.93 -4.15 2.13
C ILE A 125 11.51 -4.50 1.66
N PHE A 126 10.53 -3.64 1.95
CA PHE A 126 9.16 -3.80 1.48
C PHE A 126 9.08 -3.90 -0.04
N LYS A 127 9.69 -2.94 -0.73
CA LYS A 127 9.71 -2.89 -2.19
C LYS A 127 10.37 -4.13 -2.78
N GLU A 128 11.53 -4.55 -2.29
CA GLU A 128 12.23 -5.76 -2.77
C GLU A 128 11.39 -7.04 -2.58
N ILE A 129 10.74 -7.21 -1.42
CA ILE A 129 9.84 -8.35 -1.16
C ILE A 129 8.64 -8.34 -2.12
N TYR A 130 8.05 -7.17 -2.31
CA TYR A 130 6.84 -7.05 -3.09
C TYR A 130 7.10 -7.24 -4.59
N THR A 131 8.09 -6.57 -5.15
CA THR A 131 8.36 -6.59 -6.59
C THR A 131 9.23 -7.76 -7.02
N GLY A 132 10.10 -8.26 -6.13
CA GLY A 132 11.05 -9.33 -6.44
C GLY A 132 12.11 -8.94 -7.46
N GLU A 133 12.99 -9.89 -7.79
CA GLU A 133 14.14 -9.68 -8.67
C GLU A 133 13.76 -9.24 -10.08
N GLU A 134 12.64 -9.75 -10.60
CA GLU A 134 12.20 -9.48 -11.96
C GLU A 134 11.66 -8.05 -12.14
N TYR A 135 10.81 -7.57 -11.22
CA TYR A 135 10.10 -6.30 -11.40
C TYR A 135 10.67 -5.14 -10.58
N CYS A 136 11.64 -5.37 -9.69
CA CYS A 136 12.14 -4.32 -8.79
C CYS A 136 12.75 -3.13 -9.55
N PHE A 137 13.55 -3.38 -10.59
CA PHE A 137 14.14 -2.29 -11.35
C PHE A 137 13.09 -1.51 -12.15
N GLU A 138 12.18 -2.20 -12.85
CA GLU A 138 11.11 -1.59 -13.64
C GLU A 138 10.16 -0.73 -12.78
N ILE A 139 9.84 -1.19 -11.57
CA ILE A 139 8.88 -0.52 -10.69
C ILE A 139 9.54 0.52 -9.78
N ASN A 140 10.70 0.21 -9.19
CA ASN A 140 11.29 1.02 -8.13
C ASN A 140 12.55 1.79 -8.57
N GLY A 141 13.09 1.52 -9.77
CA GLY A 141 14.31 2.17 -10.27
C GLY A 141 15.61 1.69 -9.64
N PHE A 142 15.60 0.59 -8.89
CA PHE A 142 16.80 0.00 -8.29
C PHE A 142 16.79 -1.54 -8.35
N HIS A 143 17.98 -2.14 -8.34
CA HIS A 143 18.13 -3.59 -8.21
C HIS A 143 18.05 -4.03 -6.75
N PRO A 144 17.43 -5.18 -6.46
CA PRO A 144 17.37 -5.68 -5.09
C PRO A 144 18.77 -6.02 -4.59
N SER A 145 19.05 -5.69 -3.34
CA SER A 145 20.35 -5.97 -2.71
C SER A 145 20.26 -6.75 -1.42
N LEU A 146 19.07 -6.84 -0.81
CA LEU A 146 18.87 -7.44 0.51
C LEU A 146 18.10 -8.75 0.41
N ILE A 147 17.14 -8.82 -0.51
CA ILE A 147 16.18 -9.92 -0.61
C ILE A 147 16.15 -10.44 -2.03
N LYS A 148 16.50 -11.70 -2.17
CA LYS A 148 16.30 -12.46 -3.41
C LYS A 148 14.98 -13.19 -3.31
N SER A 149 14.00 -12.74 -4.08
CA SER A 149 12.67 -13.34 -4.12
C SER A 149 12.06 -13.16 -5.50
N GLU A 150 11.12 -14.03 -5.85
CA GLU A 150 10.37 -13.90 -7.10
C GLU A 150 9.44 -12.68 -7.13
N GLY A 151 9.08 -12.15 -5.96
CA GLY A 151 8.19 -10.99 -5.79
C GLY A 151 6.72 -11.39 -5.55
N LEU A 152 6.13 -10.88 -4.47
CA LEU A 152 4.72 -11.11 -4.14
C LEU A 152 3.73 -10.54 -5.18
N ILE A 153 4.17 -9.59 -6.01
CA ILE A 153 3.39 -9.06 -7.15
C ILE A 153 3.01 -10.17 -8.15
N LYS A 154 3.84 -11.22 -8.29
CA LYS A 154 3.51 -12.40 -9.12
C LYS A 154 2.33 -13.21 -8.58
N HIS A 155 2.09 -13.14 -7.27
CA HIS A 155 1.02 -13.87 -6.59
C HIS A 155 -0.32 -13.13 -6.55
N GLU A 156 -0.41 -11.94 -7.14
CA GLU A 156 -1.68 -11.24 -7.26
C GLU A 156 -2.73 -12.07 -8.01
N LYS A 157 -3.97 -12.07 -7.52
CA LYS A 157 -5.04 -12.83 -8.15
C LYS A 157 -5.73 -12.02 -9.25
N VAL A 158 -5.81 -12.59 -10.45
CA VAL A 158 -6.65 -12.04 -11.53
C VAL A 158 -8.12 -12.31 -11.18
N ILE A 159 -8.92 -11.26 -11.09
CA ILE A 159 -10.36 -11.34 -10.74
C ILE A 159 -11.25 -11.19 -11.97
N ILE A 160 -10.79 -10.47 -12.99
CA ILE A 160 -11.51 -10.28 -14.24
C ILE A 160 -11.25 -11.46 -15.18
N ASN A 161 -12.28 -11.90 -15.90
CA ASN A 161 -12.12 -12.93 -16.90
C ASN A 161 -11.34 -12.36 -18.10
N LYS A 162 -10.10 -12.82 -18.32
CA LYS A 162 -9.22 -12.35 -19.40
C LYS A 162 -9.84 -12.47 -20.79
N ASN A 163 -10.73 -13.45 -20.99
CA ASN A 163 -11.42 -13.68 -22.27
C ASN A 163 -12.45 -12.59 -22.60
N LYS A 164 -12.71 -11.64 -21.69
CA LYS A 164 -13.58 -10.48 -21.94
C LYS A 164 -12.85 -9.32 -22.62
N LYS A 165 -11.57 -9.48 -22.99
CA LYS A 165 -10.78 -8.47 -23.70
C LYS A 165 -11.48 -7.96 -24.97
N GLU A 166 -11.92 -8.87 -25.84
CA GLU A 166 -12.62 -8.53 -27.09
C GLU A 166 -13.93 -7.77 -26.84
N PHE A 167 -14.65 -8.12 -25.77
CA PHE A 167 -15.85 -7.39 -25.38
C PHE A 167 -15.54 -5.95 -24.96
N LEU A 168 -14.47 -5.76 -24.18
CA LEU A 168 -14.05 -4.44 -23.70
C LEU A 168 -13.53 -3.53 -24.81
N GLN A 169 -12.98 -4.08 -25.89
CA GLN A 169 -12.54 -3.31 -27.07
C GLN A 169 -13.69 -2.58 -27.78
N ASN A 170 -14.95 -2.94 -27.53
CA ASN A 170 -16.12 -2.20 -28.02
C ASN A 170 -16.37 -0.89 -27.26
N PHE A 171 -15.60 -0.60 -26.22
CA PHE A 171 -15.73 0.58 -25.37
C PHE A 171 -14.41 1.36 -25.32
N SER A 172 -14.50 2.66 -25.06
CA SER A 172 -13.34 3.46 -24.65
C SER A 172 -13.05 3.18 -23.18
N VAL A 173 -11.94 2.48 -22.90
CA VAL A 173 -11.59 2.03 -21.54
C VAL A 173 -10.41 2.84 -21.00
N GLY A 174 -10.53 3.29 -19.76
CA GLY A 174 -9.44 3.91 -19.00
C GLY A 174 -9.34 3.31 -17.60
N ILE A 175 -8.18 3.51 -16.97
CA ILE A 175 -7.87 3.03 -15.62
C ILE A 175 -7.49 4.23 -14.75
N LEU A 176 -8.13 4.35 -13.59
CA LEU A 176 -7.72 5.24 -12.50
C LEU A 176 -7.36 4.37 -11.30
N THR A 177 -6.08 4.34 -10.92
CA THR A 177 -5.57 3.39 -9.93
C THR A 177 -4.64 4.04 -8.91
N GLY A 178 -4.65 3.51 -7.69
CA GLY A 178 -3.67 3.83 -6.64
C GLY A 178 -2.32 3.12 -6.80
N ARG A 179 -2.13 2.37 -7.90
CA ARG A 179 -0.85 1.75 -8.25
C ARG A 179 0.11 2.77 -8.84
N THR A 180 1.41 2.51 -8.73
CA THR A 180 2.40 3.16 -9.59
C THR A 180 2.22 2.70 -11.03
N LYS A 181 2.76 3.45 -11.98
CA LYS A 181 2.79 3.13 -13.40
C LYS A 181 3.45 1.78 -13.66
N GLY A 182 4.57 1.50 -13.00
CA GLY A 182 5.27 0.21 -13.10
C GLY A 182 4.38 -0.96 -12.65
N GLU A 183 3.72 -0.82 -11.50
CA GLU A 183 2.79 -1.85 -10.99
C GLU A 183 1.59 -2.06 -11.91
N ALA A 184 1.02 -0.97 -12.45
CA ALA A 184 -0.10 -1.03 -13.38
C ALA A 184 0.29 -1.72 -14.70
N ILE A 185 1.47 -1.43 -15.23
CA ILE A 185 2.00 -2.08 -16.44
C ILE A 185 2.18 -3.58 -16.20
N VAL A 186 2.75 -4.01 -15.07
CA VAL A 186 2.89 -5.43 -14.73
C VAL A 186 1.52 -6.11 -14.63
N ALA A 187 0.52 -5.45 -14.03
CA ALA A 187 -0.84 -5.97 -13.96
C ALA A 187 -1.48 -6.13 -15.36
N LEU A 188 -1.30 -5.15 -16.26
CA LEU A 188 -1.79 -5.21 -17.64
C LEU A 188 -1.09 -6.29 -18.47
N LYS A 189 0.23 -6.44 -18.32
CA LYS A 189 1.00 -7.55 -18.93
C LYS A 189 0.44 -8.89 -18.48
N LYS A 190 0.18 -9.08 -17.18
CA LYS A 190 -0.43 -10.31 -16.63
C LYS A 190 -1.82 -10.59 -17.19
N LEU A 191 -2.58 -9.56 -17.55
CA LEU A 191 -3.90 -9.69 -18.18
C LEU A 191 -3.83 -9.91 -19.70
N ASN A 192 -2.67 -9.71 -20.35
CA ASN A 192 -2.51 -9.57 -21.79
C ASN A 192 -3.33 -8.42 -22.39
N TRP A 193 -3.44 -7.31 -21.65
CA TRP A 193 -4.32 -6.16 -21.96
C TRP A 193 -3.55 -4.86 -22.23
N SER A 194 -2.23 -4.93 -22.39
CA SER A 194 -1.37 -3.77 -22.66
C SER A 194 -1.68 -3.03 -23.97
N ASP A 195 -2.41 -3.66 -24.89
CA ASP A 195 -2.83 -3.14 -26.20
C ASP A 195 -4.24 -2.52 -26.19
N ILE A 196 -5.02 -2.69 -25.12
CA ILE A 196 -6.38 -2.12 -25.04
C ILE A 196 -6.47 -0.87 -24.18
N ILE A 197 -5.49 -0.64 -23.30
CA ILE A 197 -5.38 0.57 -22.48
C ILE A 197 -4.19 1.36 -23.00
N SER A 198 -4.45 2.50 -23.62
CA SER A 198 -3.39 3.42 -24.02
C SER A 198 -2.81 4.16 -22.81
N GLU A 199 -1.58 4.65 -22.94
CA GLU A 199 -0.84 5.28 -21.84
C GLU A 199 -1.55 6.54 -21.32
N GLU A 200 -2.16 7.33 -22.20
CA GLU A 200 -2.97 8.50 -21.82
C GLU A 200 -4.27 8.13 -21.09
N ASN A 201 -4.70 6.88 -21.18
CA ASN A 201 -5.88 6.34 -20.50
C ASN A 201 -5.52 5.53 -19.24
N LEU A 202 -4.27 5.59 -18.79
CA LEU A 202 -3.79 5.00 -17.55
C LEU A 202 -3.36 6.10 -16.57
N ILE A 203 -4.20 6.39 -15.59
CA ILE A 203 -3.90 7.33 -14.50
C ILE A 203 -3.50 6.55 -13.26
N THR A 204 -2.32 6.86 -12.74
CA THR A 204 -1.65 6.20 -11.62
C THR A 204 -1.32 7.19 -10.51
N VAL A 205 -0.78 6.72 -9.37
CA VAL A 205 -0.30 7.65 -8.31
C VAL A 205 0.85 8.53 -8.78
N ASP A 206 1.63 8.07 -9.77
CA ASP A 206 2.74 8.84 -10.32
C ASP A 206 2.27 10.11 -11.07
N ASP A 207 1.00 10.18 -11.45
CA ASP A 207 0.38 11.39 -12.01
C ASP A 207 0.02 12.44 -10.95
N GLY A 208 0.05 12.10 -9.65
CA GLY A 208 -0.38 12.99 -8.56
C GLY A 208 -1.89 13.28 -8.53
N LEU A 209 -2.69 12.46 -9.22
CA LEU A 209 -4.14 12.63 -9.37
C LEU A 209 -4.91 11.58 -8.55
N GLU A 210 -4.69 11.61 -7.24
CA GLU A 210 -5.19 10.58 -6.31
C GLU A 210 -6.69 10.69 -6.00
N LYS A 211 -7.34 9.54 -5.80
CA LYS A 211 -8.72 9.47 -5.34
C LYS A 211 -8.81 9.96 -3.87
N PRO A 212 -9.92 10.59 -3.43
CA PRO A 212 -11.18 10.82 -4.13
C PRO A 212 -11.23 12.13 -4.94
N ASN A 213 -10.08 12.73 -5.28
CA ASN A 213 -10.03 13.94 -6.10
C ASN A 213 -10.52 13.61 -7.52
N PRO A 214 -11.46 14.39 -8.11
CA PRO A 214 -12.02 14.09 -9.41
C PRO A 214 -11.06 14.30 -10.59
N GLN A 215 -9.91 14.98 -10.41
CA GLN A 215 -9.04 15.38 -11.52
C GLN A 215 -8.56 14.21 -12.39
N GLY A 216 -8.27 13.04 -11.80
CA GLY A 216 -7.89 11.85 -12.57
C GLY A 216 -9.01 11.39 -13.50
N LEU A 217 -10.26 11.39 -13.02
CA LEU A 217 -11.43 11.04 -13.83
C LEU A 217 -11.78 12.13 -14.87
N ILE A 218 -11.50 13.41 -14.57
CA ILE A 218 -11.62 14.51 -15.54
C ILE A 218 -10.68 14.28 -16.72
N LYS A 219 -9.39 14.06 -16.46
CA LYS A 219 -8.38 13.76 -17.49
C LYS A 219 -8.78 12.54 -18.33
N LEU A 220 -9.23 11.46 -17.69
CA LEU A 220 -9.75 10.29 -18.42
C LEU A 220 -10.97 10.62 -19.28
N SER A 221 -11.93 11.39 -18.77
CA SER A 221 -13.14 11.72 -19.51
C SER A 221 -12.85 12.51 -20.81
N GLU A 222 -11.84 13.39 -20.77
CA GLU A 222 -11.38 14.17 -21.91
C GLU A 222 -10.70 13.28 -22.96
N ASN A 223 -9.82 12.37 -22.51
CA ASN A 223 -9.10 11.45 -23.38
C ASN A 223 -10.02 10.42 -24.04
N LEU A 224 -10.97 9.87 -23.27
CA LEU A 224 -11.96 8.90 -23.75
C LEU A 224 -13.05 9.54 -24.62
N LYS A 225 -13.17 10.88 -24.63
CA LYS A 225 -14.14 11.65 -25.44
C LYS A 225 -15.60 11.17 -25.29
N THR A 226 -15.98 10.74 -24.08
CA THR A 226 -17.30 10.19 -23.80
C THR A 226 -18.27 11.23 -23.21
N ARG A 227 -19.58 11.04 -23.42
CA ARG A 227 -20.66 11.78 -22.74
C ARG A 227 -21.27 11.02 -21.56
N LEU A 228 -21.11 9.69 -21.53
CA LEU A 228 -21.61 8.81 -20.49
C LEU A 228 -20.59 7.71 -20.22
N GLY A 229 -20.19 7.56 -18.96
CA GLY A 229 -19.25 6.54 -18.53
C GLY A 229 -19.80 5.65 -17.42
N LEU A 230 -19.28 4.43 -17.35
CA LEU A 230 -19.45 3.53 -16.21
C LEU A 230 -18.11 3.48 -15.46
N TYR A 231 -18.12 3.82 -14.19
CA TYR A 231 -16.96 3.69 -13.31
C TYR A 231 -17.14 2.43 -12.46
N VAL A 232 -16.12 1.57 -12.44
CA VAL A 232 -16.13 0.33 -11.65
C VAL A 232 -15.02 0.42 -10.60
N GLY A 233 -15.42 0.58 -9.34
CA GLY A 233 -14.51 0.64 -8.19
C GLY A 233 -14.99 -0.25 -7.05
N ASP A 234 -14.10 -0.55 -6.11
CA ASP A 234 -14.37 -1.45 -4.98
C ASP A 234 -14.36 -0.77 -3.61
N ILE A 235 -13.92 0.49 -3.52
CA ILE A 235 -13.82 1.24 -2.27
C ILE A 235 -14.62 2.55 -2.29
N TRP A 236 -14.87 3.13 -1.12
CA TRP A 236 -15.61 4.40 -0.98
C TRP A 236 -14.98 5.56 -1.75
N ASP A 237 -13.65 5.61 -1.85
CA ASP A 237 -12.95 6.67 -2.57
C ASP A 237 -13.30 6.68 -4.07
N ASP A 238 -13.61 5.53 -4.65
CA ASP A 238 -14.08 5.42 -6.03
C ASP A 238 -15.45 6.08 -6.20
N LEU A 239 -16.40 5.75 -5.31
CA LEU A 239 -17.72 6.35 -5.31
C LEU A 239 -17.65 7.86 -5.08
N HIS A 240 -16.77 8.32 -4.18
CA HIS A 240 -16.56 9.73 -3.93
C HIS A 240 -15.91 10.44 -5.12
N THR A 241 -14.95 9.81 -5.81
CA THR A 241 -14.36 10.33 -7.06
C THR A 241 -15.44 10.64 -8.07
N VAL A 242 -16.37 9.71 -8.31
CA VAL A 242 -17.46 9.87 -9.29
C VAL A 242 -18.46 10.94 -8.85
N LYS A 243 -18.85 10.97 -7.57
CA LYS A 243 -19.71 12.02 -7.03
C LYS A 243 -19.08 13.41 -7.16
N ASN A 244 -17.78 13.53 -6.89
CA ASN A 244 -17.04 14.78 -7.01
C ASN A 244 -16.92 15.20 -8.48
N PHE A 245 -16.67 14.25 -9.38
CA PHE A 245 -16.63 14.48 -10.82
C PHE A 245 -17.97 15.04 -11.33
N ASN A 246 -19.10 14.39 -11.04
CA ASN A 246 -20.43 14.82 -11.51
C ASN A 246 -20.88 16.17 -10.92
N LYS A 247 -20.30 16.59 -9.78
CA LYS A 247 -20.53 17.94 -9.24
C LYS A 247 -19.84 19.01 -10.10
N VAL A 248 -18.62 18.74 -10.55
CA VAL A 248 -17.74 19.69 -11.27
C VAL A 248 -18.03 19.68 -12.77
N VAL A 249 -18.14 18.50 -13.38
CA VAL A 249 -18.36 18.33 -14.82
C VAL A 249 -19.86 18.16 -15.10
N LYS A 250 -20.44 19.04 -15.93
CA LYS A 250 -21.89 19.04 -16.23
C LYS A 250 -22.28 18.35 -17.54
N LYS A 251 -21.35 18.27 -18.50
CA LYS A 251 -21.62 17.76 -19.85
C LYS A 251 -21.38 16.26 -20.02
N VAL A 252 -20.71 15.65 -19.04
CA VAL A 252 -20.36 14.23 -19.01
C VAL A 252 -20.83 13.69 -17.66
N ASN A 253 -21.44 12.51 -17.67
CA ASN A 253 -21.89 11.85 -16.46
C ASN A 253 -21.22 10.49 -16.32
N PHE A 254 -20.72 10.16 -15.13
CA PHE A 254 -20.27 8.82 -14.79
C PHE A 254 -21.25 8.19 -13.80
N LEU A 255 -21.66 6.94 -14.07
CA LEU A 255 -22.42 6.11 -13.14
C LEU A 255 -21.45 5.18 -12.41
N SER A 256 -21.68 4.95 -11.11
CA SER A 256 -20.87 4.08 -10.26
C SER A 256 -21.75 3.23 -9.37
#